data_AF-A0ABD0PBA0-F1
#
_entry.id   AF-A0ABD0PBA0-F1
#
_cell.length_a   1.000
_cell.length_b   1.000
_cell.length_c   1.000
_cell.angle_alpha   90.00
_cell.angle_beta   90.00
_cell.angle_gamma   90.00
#
_symmetry.space_group_name_H-M   'P 1'
#
loop_
_entity.id
_entity.type
_entity.pdbx_description
1 polymer ?
#
loop_
_entity_poly.entity_id
_entity_poly.type
_entity_poly.pdbx_seq_one_letter_code
_entity_poly.pdbx_strand_id
1 'polypeptide(L)'
;DQHAIIWDPFRHTKLITMHTGHAANIFSVKFLPHSEDRILITGAADTKVHVHDLTAKETIHMFSDHTNRVKRIATAPMWPNTFWSAAEDGVIR
;
A
#
# COMPACT_ATOMS: atom_id res chain seq x y z
N ASP A 1 10.98 7.25 3.43
CA ASP A 1 10.45 6.61 4.64
C ASP A 1 9.83 5.26 4.27
N GLN A 2 9.95 4.28 5.15
CA GLN A 2 9.49 2.89 5.03
C GLN A 2 8.29 2.59 5.95
N HIS A 3 7.85 3.57 6.74
CA HIS A 3 6.67 3.44 7.60
C HIS A 3 5.42 4.00 6.92
N ALA A 4 4.27 3.42 7.26
CA ALA A 4 2.96 3.98 7.01
C ALA A 4 2.38 4.43 8.36
N ILE A 5 1.75 5.61 8.36
CA ILE A 5 1.14 6.20 9.55
C ILE A 5 -0.30 6.57 9.23
N ILE A 6 -1.23 6.08 10.05
CA ILE A 6 -2.63 6.52 10.03
C ILE A 6 -2.81 7.56 11.11
N TRP A 7 -3.42 8.68 10.74
CA TRP A 7 -3.65 9.82 11.60
C TRP A 7 -5.14 10.02 11.83
N ASP A 8 -5.50 10.43 13.04
CA ASP A 8 -6.76 11.11 13.29
C ASP A 8 -6.51 12.62 13.07
N PRO A 9 -7.05 13.20 11.99
CA PRO A 9 -6.78 14.59 11.67
C PRO A 9 -7.47 15.56 12.64
N PHE A 10 -8.54 15.15 13.33
CA PHE A 10 -9.29 16.01 14.24
C PHE A 10 -8.71 15.98 15.65
N ARG A 11 -8.10 14.86 16.05
CA ARG A 11 -7.39 14.74 17.34
C ARG A 11 -5.91 15.07 17.26
N HIS A 12 -5.37 15.27 16.05
CA HIS A 12 -3.95 15.49 15.80
C HIS A 12 -3.04 14.38 16.37
N THR A 13 -3.53 13.14 16.36
CA THR A 13 -2.82 11.98 16.93
C THR A 13 -2.56 10.91 15.88
N LYS A 14 -1.44 10.20 16.05
CA LYS A 14 -1.17 8.97 15.29
C LYS A 14 -2.04 7.86 15.85
N LEU A 15 -2.87 7.26 15.00
CA LEU A 15 -3.67 6.10 15.36
C LEU A 15 -2.85 4.82 15.23
N ILE A 16 -2.13 4.68 14.11
CA ILE A 16 -1.33 3.50 13.80
C ILE A 16 -0.01 3.98 13.20
N THR A 17 1.08 3.35 13.60
CA THR A 17 2.39 3.43 12.93
C THR A 17 2.83 2.01 12.67
N MET A 18 3.12 1.68 11.41
CA MET A 18 3.54 0.34 11.03
C MET A 18 4.74 0.40 10.09
N HIS A 19 5.67 -0.52 10.27
CA HIS A 19 6.74 -0.77 9.32
C HIS A 19 6.16 -1.56 8.14
N THR A 20 6.31 -1.06 6.92
CA THR A 20 5.65 -1.66 5.73
C THR A 20 6.45 -2.82 5.12
N GLY A 21 7.64 -3.11 5.64
CA GLY A 21 8.54 -4.12 5.05
C GLY A 21 9.26 -3.64 3.78
N HIS A 22 8.94 -2.46 3.26
CA HIS A 22 9.65 -1.89 2.12
C HIS A 22 11.11 -1.56 2.46
N ALA A 23 12.02 -1.86 1.54
CA ALA A 23 13.45 -1.55 1.66
C ALA A 23 13.80 -0.14 1.15
N ALA A 24 12.86 0.55 0.51
CA ALA A 24 13.06 1.88 -0.05
C ALA A 24 11.80 2.75 0.06
N ASN A 25 11.86 3.99 -0.45
CA ASN A 25 10.78 4.96 -0.30
C ASN A 25 9.45 4.47 -0.89
N ILE A 26 8.40 4.57 -0.08
CA ILE A 26 7.02 4.36 -0.50
C ILE A 26 6.57 5.55 -1.35
N PHE A 27 6.04 5.28 -2.54
CA PHE A 27 5.55 6.31 -3.45
C PHE A 27 4.03 6.39 -3.50
N SER A 28 3.33 5.31 -3.16
CA SER A 28 1.88 5.26 -3.21
C SER A 28 1.31 4.39 -2.09
N VAL A 29 0.16 4.83 -1.56
CA VAL A 29 -0.62 4.12 -0.56
C VAL A 29 -2.11 4.26 -0.86
N LYS A 30 -2.89 3.19 -0.71
CA LYS A 30 -4.35 3.17 -0.90
C LYS A 30 -5.04 2.19 0.05
N PHE A 31 -6.22 2.56 0.53
CA PHE A 31 -7.15 1.59 1.10
C PHE A 31 -7.82 0.78 -0.01
N LEU A 32 -8.00 -0.50 0.23
CA LEU A 32 -8.79 -1.36 -0.64
C LEU A 32 -10.28 -1.16 -0.36
N PRO A 33 -11.10 -0.79 -1.37
CA PRO A 33 -12.55 -0.65 -1.19
C PRO A 33 -13.20 -1.95 -0.69
N HIS A 34 -14.32 -1.81 0.03
CA HIS A 34 -15.09 -2.93 0.61
C HIS A 34 -14.33 -3.78 1.64
N SER A 35 -13.26 -3.25 2.21
CA SER A 35 -12.49 -3.92 3.26
C SER A 35 -12.68 -3.33 4.66
N GLU A 36 -13.68 -2.47 4.87
CA GLU A 36 -13.91 -1.77 6.15
C GLU A 36 -12.66 -1.03 6.64
N ASP A 37 -11.92 -0.42 5.71
CA ASP A 37 -10.63 0.24 5.95
C ASP A 37 -9.57 -0.64 6.63
N ARG A 38 -9.73 -1.97 6.58
CA ARG A 38 -8.79 -2.95 7.15
C ARG A 38 -7.56 -3.15 6.28
N ILE A 39 -7.72 -3.11 4.95
CA ILE A 39 -6.67 -3.49 4.02
C ILE A 39 -6.03 -2.25 3.39
N LEU A 40 -4.71 -2.13 3.58
CA LEU A 40 -3.87 -1.07 3.01
C LEU A 40 -2.90 -1.65 1.99
N ILE A 41 -2.74 -0.98 0.85
CA ILE A 41 -1.82 -1.38 -0.20
C ILE A 41 -0.75 -0.29 -0.35
N THR A 42 0.51 -0.68 -0.37
CA THR A 42 1.65 0.22 -0.56
C THR A 42 2.51 -0.21 -1.75
N GLY A 43 2.99 0.75 -2.52
CA GLY A 43 3.96 0.55 -3.60
C GLY A 43 5.17 1.46 -3.45
N ALA A 44 6.37 0.94 -3.71
CA ALA A 44 7.60 1.63 -3.38
C ALA A 44 8.72 1.52 -4.44
N ALA A 45 9.83 2.20 -4.15
CA ALA A 45 11.03 2.23 -4.98
C ALA A 45 11.81 0.91 -5.00
N ASP A 46 11.51 -0.03 -4.09
CA ASP A 46 12.12 -1.36 -4.04
C ASP A 46 11.47 -2.36 -4.99
N THR A 47 10.67 -1.85 -5.94
CA THR A 47 9.92 -2.58 -6.98
C THR A 47 8.82 -3.50 -6.44
N LYS A 48 8.50 -3.41 -5.15
CA LYS A 48 7.49 -4.25 -4.51
C LYS A 48 6.17 -3.53 -4.30
N VAL A 49 5.11 -4.33 -4.21
CA VAL A 49 3.81 -3.93 -3.67
C VAL A 49 3.52 -4.80 -2.44
N HIS A 50 3.16 -4.17 -1.33
CA HIS A 50 2.75 -4.89 -0.11
C HIS A 50 1.28 -4.63 0.18
N VAL A 51 0.60 -5.67 0.68
CA VAL A 51 -0.77 -5.61 1.20
C VAL A 51 -0.72 -5.87 2.70
N HIS A 52 -1.30 -4.96 3.46
CA HIS A 52 -1.27 -4.95 4.92
C HIS A 52 -2.65 -5.09 5.49
N ASP A 53 -2.78 -5.91 6.52
CA ASP A 53 -3.96 -6.00 7.36
C ASP A 53 -3.73 -5.15 8.61
N LEU A 54 -4.50 -4.08 8.76
CA LEU A 54 -4.35 -3.14 9.87
C LEU A 54 -4.89 -3.67 11.20
N THR A 55 -5.78 -4.66 11.16
CA THR A 55 -6.30 -5.32 12.36
C THR A 55 -5.26 -6.28 12.91
N ALA A 56 -4.66 -7.10 12.03
CA ALA A 56 -3.56 -8.01 12.39
C ALA A 56 -2.21 -7.28 12.57
N LYS A 57 -2.09 -6.05 12.05
CA LYS A 57 -0.86 -5.23 12.04
C LYS A 57 0.30 -5.90 11.33
N GLU A 58 0.00 -6.60 10.24
CA GLU A 58 0.98 -7.37 9.48
C GLU A 58 0.84 -7.17 7.98
N THR A 59 1.93 -7.43 7.27
CA THR A 59 1.91 -7.55 5.81
C THR A 59 1.48 -8.97 5.44
N ILE A 60 0.32 -9.10 4.81
CA ILE A 60 -0.27 -10.39 4.45
C ILE A 60 0.13 -10.86 3.04
N HIS A 61 0.46 -9.92 2.14
CA HIS A 61 0.96 -10.24 0.81
C HIS A 61 2.08 -9.31 0.36
N MET A 62 2.97 -9.85 -0.47
CA MET A 62 4.04 -9.13 -1.17
C MET A 62 4.05 -9.57 -2.63
N PHE A 63 4.04 -8.60 -3.53
CA PHE A 63 4.22 -8.79 -4.97
C PHE A 63 5.55 -8.17 -5.40
N SER A 64 6.29 -8.87 -6.24
CA SER A 64 7.64 -8.51 -6.70
C SER A 64 7.78 -8.63 -8.22
N ASP A 65 6.67 -8.50 -8.94
CA ASP A 65 6.63 -8.71 -10.38
C ASP A 65 7.13 -7.51 -11.18
N HIS A 66 7.08 -6.30 -10.60
CA HIS A 66 7.66 -5.11 -11.21
C HIS A 66 9.18 -5.16 -11.21
N THR A 67 9.78 -4.81 -12.35
CA THR A 67 11.24 -4.77 -12.53
C THR A 67 11.82 -3.39 -12.25
N ASN A 68 10.96 -2.39 -11.98
CA ASN A 68 11.36 -1.03 -11.64
C ASN A 68 10.40 -0.42 -10.60
N ARG A 69 10.66 0.82 -10.17
CA ARG A 69 9.98 1.48 -9.04
C ARG A 69 8.47 1.57 -9.25
N VAL A 70 7.70 1.08 -8.28
CA VAL A 70 6.23 1.21 -8.29
C VAL A 70 5.85 2.63 -7.90
N LYS A 71 5.15 3.34 -8.79
CA LYS A 71 4.83 4.77 -8.62
C LYS A 71 3.41 5.02 -8.17
N ARG A 72 2.48 4.15 -8.54
CA ARG A 72 1.07 4.40 -8.32
C ARG A 72 0.32 3.10 -8.06
N ILE A 73 -0.53 3.14 -7.05
CA ILE A 73 -1.56 2.15 -6.78
C ILE A 73 -2.91 2.79 -7.09
N ALA A 74 -3.76 2.06 -7.82
CA ALA A 74 -5.14 2.44 -8.09
C ALA A 74 -6.08 1.34 -7.60
N THR A 75 -7.25 1.74 -7.09
CA THR A 75 -8.29 0.81 -6.67
C THR A 75 -9.59 1.15 -7.40
N ALA A 76 -10.46 0.16 -7.59
CA ALA A 76 -11.77 0.36 -8.20
C ALA A 76 -12.88 0.11 -7.17
N PRO A 77 -13.71 1.11 -6.84
CA PRO A 77 -14.81 0.94 -5.90
C PRO A 77 -15.85 -0.09 -6.33
N MET A 78 -15.97 -0.42 -7.62
CA MET A 78 -16.94 -1.41 -8.09
C MET A 78 -16.39 -2.85 -8.12
N TRP A 79 -15.08 -3.01 -7.96
CA TRP A 79 -14.39 -4.29 -8.14
C TRP A 79 -13.75 -4.67 -6.80
N PRO A 80 -14.52 -5.34 -5.91
CA PRO A 80 -13.99 -5.72 -4.60
C PRO A 80 -12.73 -6.57 -4.78
N ASN A 81 -11.79 -6.41 -3.85
CA ASN A 81 -10.52 -7.15 -3.83
C ASN A 81 -9.60 -6.94 -5.05
N THR A 82 -9.83 -5.88 -5.83
CA THR A 82 -9.00 -5.56 -7.01
C THR A 82 -8.27 -4.24 -6.81
N PHE A 83 -6.99 -4.22 -7.21
CA PHE A 83 -6.18 -3.03 -7.34
C PHE A 83 -5.25 -3.19 -8.55
N TRP A 84 -4.71 -2.07 -9.02
CA TRP A 84 -3.67 -2.04 -10.04
C TRP A 84 -2.44 -1.32 -9.51
N SER A 85 -1.31 -1.70 -10.05
CA SER A 85 0.01 -1.16 -9.77
C SER A 85 0.68 -0.74 -11.06
N ALA A 86 1.24 0.47 -11.08
CA ALA A 86 1.96 1.02 -12.22
C ALA A 86 3.38 1.38 -11.80
N ALA A 87 4.37 0.98 -12.60
CA ALA A 87 5.77 1.20 -12.31
C ALA A 87 6.56 1.82 -13.48
N GLU A 88 7.79 2.22 -13.20
CA GLU A 88 8.75 2.74 -14.19
C GLU A 88 9.24 1.66 -15.19
N ASP A 89 8.77 0.42 -15.08
CA ASP A 89 9.04 -0.65 -16.05
C ASP A 89 8.14 -0.57 -17.29
N GLY A 90 7.22 0.41 -17.32
CA GLY A 90 6.27 0.61 -18.41
C GLY A 90 5.06 -0.32 -18.35
N VAL A 91 4.88 -1.06 -17.25
CA VAL A 91 3.80 -2.06 -17.10
C VAL A 91 2.81 -1.61 -16.02
N ILE A 92 1.53 -1.90 -16.28
CA ILE A 92 0.47 -1.90 -15.28
C ILE A 92 0.10 -3.35 -15.00
N ARG A 93 0.08 -3.73 -13.72
CA ARG A 93 -0.35 -5.05 -13.25
C ARG A 93 -1.56 -4.90 -12.34
#